data_AF-A0A345YE32-F1
#
_entry.id   AF-A0A345YE32-F1
#
_cell.length_a   1.000
_cell.length_b   1.000
_cell.length_c   1.000
_cell.angle_alpha   90.00
_cell.angle_beta   90.00
_cell.angle_gamma   90.00
#
_symmetry.space_group_name_H-M   'P 1'
#
loop_
_entity.id
_entity.type
_entity.pdbx_description
1 polymer ?
#
loop_
_entity_poly.entity_id
_entity_poly.type
_entity_poly.pdbx_seq_one_letter_code
_entity_poly.pdbx_strand_id
1 'polypeptide(L)'
;MPAARFVMPKAARYIGSTRFDLKEVADAEIHLFVEPDAAGVVKRAWWIQFESYLPTVPNARYDFADTGWPLVTLGAMDLYYRARFGAAYDKPPKGSEAERVIQMVERAGYRFPVETFSAQFHKVVSDDARSEVLVIFIGDLADIGLSVEGVIAGGKDGAPMRLLHERVLEQAKRHVSIQR
;
A
#
# COMPACT_ATOMS: atom_id res chain seq x y z
N MET A 1 18.16 10.42 3.85
CA MET A 1 17.20 9.35 4.13
C MET A 1 17.92 8.23 4.84
N PRO A 2 17.35 7.62 5.91
CA PRO A 2 17.95 6.43 6.50
C PRO A 2 18.11 5.34 5.44
N ALA A 3 19.23 4.64 5.45
CA ALA A 3 19.40 3.45 4.63
C ALA A 3 18.37 2.41 5.10
N ALA A 4 17.39 2.11 4.26
CA ALA A 4 16.43 1.04 4.48
C ALA A 4 16.41 0.17 3.24
N ARG A 5 16.50 -1.14 3.43
CA ARG A 5 16.44 -2.12 2.35
C ARG A 5 15.16 -2.91 2.45
N PHE A 6 14.30 -2.75 1.46
CA PHE A 6 13.13 -3.60 1.27
C PHE A 6 13.57 -4.94 0.69
N VAL A 7 13.27 -6.04 1.38
CA VAL A 7 13.58 -7.39 0.93
C VAL A 7 12.32 -8.02 0.38
N MET A 8 12.30 -8.22 -0.93
CA MET A 8 11.19 -8.88 -1.61
C MET A 8 11.37 -10.40 -1.58
N PRO A 9 10.28 -11.18 -1.44
CA PRO A 9 10.37 -12.63 -1.53
C PRO A 9 10.82 -13.06 -2.93
N LYS A 10 11.45 -14.23 -3.04
CA LYS A 10 11.97 -14.74 -4.33
C LYS A 10 10.90 -14.87 -5.42
N ALA A 11 9.64 -15.06 -5.04
CA ALA A 11 8.51 -15.16 -5.97
C ALA A 11 8.06 -13.80 -6.52
N ALA A 12 8.45 -12.68 -5.90
CA ALA A 12 8.07 -11.35 -6.34
C ALA A 12 8.81 -10.97 -7.62
N ARG A 13 8.05 -10.49 -8.61
CA ARG A 13 8.53 -9.99 -9.90
C ARG A 13 8.45 -8.48 -9.91
N TYR A 14 9.56 -7.80 -10.17
CA TYR A 14 9.55 -6.36 -10.38
C TYR A 14 8.91 -6.04 -11.74
N ILE A 15 7.89 -5.19 -11.76
CA ILE A 15 7.17 -4.81 -12.99
C ILE A 15 7.38 -3.34 -13.39
N GLY A 16 8.26 -2.63 -12.66
CA GLY A 16 8.73 -1.30 -13.04
C GLY A 16 8.49 -0.24 -11.98
N SER A 17 8.77 1.00 -12.36
CA SER A 17 8.52 2.19 -11.57
C SER A 17 7.84 3.28 -12.39
N THR A 18 7.26 4.25 -11.71
CA THR A 18 6.75 5.48 -12.29
C THR A 18 6.96 6.64 -11.33
N ARG A 19 7.26 7.83 -11.86
CA ARG A 19 7.40 9.06 -11.10
C ARG A 19 6.52 10.14 -11.71
N PHE A 20 5.81 10.90 -10.87
CA PHE A 20 4.80 11.85 -11.29
C PHE A 20 4.51 12.88 -10.21
N ASP A 21 4.00 14.04 -10.64
CA ASP A 21 3.42 15.02 -9.73
C ASP A 21 2.04 14.54 -9.26
N LEU A 22 1.93 14.22 -7.98
CA LEU A 22 0.68 13.91 -7.32
C LEU A 22 -0.10 15.19 -7.09
N LYS A 23 -1.06 15.45 -8.00
CA LYS A 23 -2.01 16.58 -7.93
C LYS A 23 -1.32 17.94 -7.75
N GLU A 24 -0.12 18.11 -8.32
CA GLU A 24 0.68 19.35 -8.22
C GLU A 24 1.07 19.73 -6.78
N VAL A 25 0.96 18.79 -5.83
CA VAL A 25 1.24 18.99 -4.40
C VAL A 25 2.51 18.25 -3.98
N ALA A 26 2.74 17.06 -4.50
CA ALA A 26 3.91 16.25 -4.14
C ALA A 26 4.52 15.56 -5.36
N ASP A 27 5.83 15.39 -5.34
CA ASP A 27 6.55 14.49 -6.24
C ASP A 27 6.46 13.08 -5.67
N ALA A 28 5.89 12.15 -6.45
CA ALA A 28 5.67 10.78 -6.04
C ALA A 28 6.40 9.80 -6.97
N GLU A 29 7.07 8.82 -6.39
CA GLU A 29 7.73 7.72 -7.10
C GLU A 29 7.23 6.38 -6.57
N ILE A 30 6.82 5.49 -7.47
CA ILE A 30 6.30 4.16 -7.15
C ILE A 30 7.24 3.10 -7.73
N HIS A 31 7.57 2.09 -6.93
CA HIS A 31 8.15 0.82 -7.37
C HIS A 31 7.18 -0.31 -7.07
N LEU A 32 6.92 -1.15 -8.07
CA LEU A 32 5.90 -2.19 -7.96
C LEU A 32 6.46 -3.58 -8.23
N PHE A 33 6.20 -4.50 -7.30
CA PHE A 33 6.48 -5.92 -7.42
C PHE A 33 5.17 -6.71 -7.30
N VAL A 34 5.05 -7.80 -8.05
CA VAL A 34 3.86 -8.66 -8.03
C VAL A 34 4.25 -10.14 -7.99
N GLU A 35 3.38 -10.95 -7.40
CA GLU A 35 3.41 -12.40 -7.48
C GLU A 35 2.10 -12.87 -8.13
N PRO A 36 2.09 -13.07 -9.46
CA PRO A 36 0.92 -13.55 -10.17
C PRO A 36 0.78 -15.07 -10.06
N ASP A 37 -0.45 -15.56 -10.15
CA ASP A 37 -0.75 -16.97 -10.35
C ASP A 37 -0.60 -17.41 -11.82
N ALA A 38 -0.90 -18.68 -12.10
CA ALA A 38 -0.80 -19.23 -13.45
C ALA A 38 -1.79 -18.60 -14.46
N ALA A 39 -2.86 -17.97 -13.97
CA ALA A 39 -3.86 -17.28 -14.78
C ALA A 39 -3.59 -15.76 -14.91
N GLY A 40 -2.46 -15.27 -14.37
CA GLY A 40 -2.10 -13.85 -14.39
C GLY A 40 -2.82 -13.00 -13.34
N VAL A 41 -3.47 -13.62 -12.36
CA VAL A 41 -4.08 -12.91 -11.22
C VAL A 41 -3.01 -12.66 -10.17
N VAL A 42 -2.85 -11.40 -9.78
CA VAL A 42 -1.90 -10.99 -8.75
C VAL A 42 -2.35 -11.53 -7.39
N LYS A 43 -1.67 -12.56 -6.88
CA LYS A 43 -1.91 -13.07 -5.52
C LYS A 43 -1.44 -12.07 -4.46
N ARG A 44 -0.29 -11.44 -4.74
CA ARG A 44 0.36 -10.49 -3.85
C ARG A 44 1.00 -9.37 -4.65
N ALA A 45 0.88 -8.13 -4.18
CA ALA A 45 1.69 -7.03 -4.68
C ALA A 45 2.39 -6.30 -3.55
N TRP A 46 3.60 -5.82 -3.84
CA TRP A 46 4.39 -4.94 -2.98
C TRP A 46 4.59 -3.63 -3.72
N TRP A 47 3.94 -2.60 -3.22
CA TRP A 47 4.01 -1.23 -3.72
C TRP A 47 4.82 -0.42 -2.72
N ILE A 48 5.99 0.05 -3.15
CA ILE A 48 6.81 1.01 -2.39
C ILE A 48 6.63 2.38 -3.03
N GLN A 49 6.23 3.38 -2.25
CA GLN A 49 6.11 4.75 -2.71
C GLN A 49 6.98 5.68 -1.90
N PHE A 50 7.65 6.59 -2.58
CA PHE A 50 8.30 7.74 -2.01
C PHE A 50 7.49 8.96 -2.40
N GLU A 51 7.23 9.84 -1.45
CA GLU A 51 6.51 11.08 -1.70
C GLU A 51 7.22 12.24 -1.03
N SER A 52 7.27 13.39 -1.71
CA SER A 52 7.86 14.61 -1.18
C SER A 52 7.07 15.83 -1.62
N TYR A 53 6.63 16.66 -0.67
CA TYR A 53 5.91 17.87 -1.00
C TYR A 53 6.72 18.80 -1.91
N LEU A 54 6.09 19.29 -2.97
CA LEU A 54 6.69 20.23 -3.90
C LEU A 54 6.94 21.60 -3.23
N PRO A 55 7.93 22.37 -3.72
CA PRO A 55 8.21 23.72 -3.20
C PRO A 55 7.02 24.68 -3.27
N THR A 56 6.04 24.41 -4.13
CA THR A 56 4.79 25.18 -4.30
C THR A 56 3.88 25.15 -3.05
N VAL A 57 4.07 24.17 -2.17
CA VAL A 57 3.33 24.02 -0.90
C VAL A 57 4.30 24.05 0.30
N PRO A 58 4.97 25.18 0.57
CA PRO A 58 6.12 25.24 1.49
C PRO A 58 5.76 24.96 2.95
N ASN A 59 4.48 25.11 3.33
CA ASN A 59 3.99 24.89 4.69
C ASN A 59 3.39 23.50 4.91
N ALA A 60 3.22 22.69 3.85
CA ALA A 60 2.69 21.34 3.98
C ALA A 60 3.68 20.40 4.68
N ARG A 61 3.17 19.55 5.56
CA ARG A 61 3.93 18.58 6.39
C ARG A 61 3.11 17.30 6.53
N TYR A 62 3.80 16.17 6.59
CA TYR A 62 3.18 14.90 6.96
C TYR A 62 3.14 14.79 8.47
N ASP A 63 1.97 14.46 9.01
CA ASP A 63 1.79 14.12 10.41
C ASP A 63 0.78 12.97 10.51
N PHE A 64 1.23 11.88 11.13
CA PHE A 64 0.42 10.68 11.35
C PHE A 64 0.04 10.50 12.83
N ALA A 65 0.55 11.33 13.75
CA ALA A 65 0.34 11.17 15.18
C ALA A 65 -1.14 11.27 15.58
N ASP A 66 -1.88 12.17 14.94
CA ASP A 66 -3.29 12.43 15.23
C ASP A 66 -4.28 11.58 14.41
N THR A 67 -3.79 10.63 13.60
CA THR A 67 -4.65 9.79 12.75
C THR A 67 -5.40 8.71 13.52
N GLY A 68 -4.95 8.39 14.74
CA GLY A 68 -5.39 7.22 15.50
C GLY A 68 -4.89 5.88 14.92
N TRP A 69 -4.01 5.90 13.91
CA TRP A 69 -3.43 4.69 13.36
C TRP A 69 -2.39 4.09 14.31
N PRO A 70 -2.41 2.77 14.55
CA PRO A 70 -1.41 2.14 15.41
C PRO A 70 -0.02 2.23 14.78
N LEU A 71 0.97 2.49 15.62
CA LEU A 71 2.37 2.30 15.27
C LEU A 71 2.69 0.80 15.33
N VAL A 72 3.25 0.25 14.26
CA VAL A 72 3.64 -1.16 14.18
C VAL A 72 5.06 -1.29 13.66
N THR A 73 5.79 -2.26 14.21
CA THR A 73 7.13 -2.61 13.74
C THR A 73 7.03 -3.61 12.59
N LEU A 74 7.65 -3.27 11.46
CA LEU A 74 7.80 -4.13 10.29
C LEU A 74 9.29 -4.25 9.95
N GLY A 75 9.90 -5.38 10.32
CA GLY A 75 11.35 -5.55 10.24
C GLY A 75 12.08 -4.56 11.15
N ALA A 76 12.93 -3.72 10.57
CA ALA A 76 13.74 -2.73 11.28
C ALA A 76 13.11 -1.33 11.42
N MET A 77 11.87 -1.13 10.98
CA MET A 77 11.20 0.17 10.96
C MET A 77 9.88 0.14 11.74
N ASP A 78 9.61 1.21 12.49
CA ASP A 78 8.28 1.51 13.03
C ASP A 78 7.53 2.43 12.06
N LEU A 79 6.31 2.03 11.70
CA LEU A 79 5.45 2.69 10.72
C LEU A 79 4.00 2.78 11.22
N TYR A 80 3.28 3.83 10.82
CA TYR A 80 1.85 3.93 11.09
C TYR A 80 1.07 3.04 10.13
N TYR A 81 0.18 2.21 10.67
CA TYR A 81 -0.53 1.18 9.91
C TYR A 81 -2.02 1.43 9.77
N ARG A 82 -2.54 1.14 8.58
CA ARG A 82 -3.98 1.03 8.33
C ARG A 82 -4.27 -0.11 7.35
N ALA A 83 -5.44 -0.72 7.49
CA ALA A 83 -6.00 -1.61 6.49
C ALA A 83 -6.95 -0.86 5.57
N ARG A 84 -7.00 -1.27 4.31
CA ARG A 84 -8.00 -0.85 3.31
C ARG A 84 -8.47 -2.08 2.56
N PHE A 85 -9.61 -1.96 1.90
CA PHE A 85 -10.18 -2.98 1.03
C PHE A 85 -10.94 -2.29 -0.10
N GLY A 86 -11.20 -3.03 -1.18
CA GLY A 86 -11.95 -2.53 -2.32
C GLY A 86 -12.17 -3.60 -3.37
N ALA A 87 -13.10 -3.35 -4.27
CA ALA A 87 -13.38 -4.23 -5.39
C ALA A 87 -12.73 -3.73 -6.68
N ALA A 88 -12.46 -4.64 -7.62
CA ALA A 88 -11.91 -4.31 -8.94
C ALA A 88 -12.83 -3.40 -9.77
N TYR A 89 -14.13 -3.34 -9.46
CA TYR A 89 -15.07 -2.42 -10.10
C TYR A 89 -15.03 -1.01 -9.49
N ASP A 90 -14.39 -0.81 -8.34
CA ASP A 90 -14.19 0.51 -7.76
C ASP A 90 -13.14 1.25 -8.58
N LYS A 91 -13.59 2.15 -9.45
CA LYS A 91 -12.68 2.93 -10.28
C LYS A 91 -11.88 3.87 -9.39
N PRO A 92 -10.54 3.79 -9.40
CA PRO A 92 -9.72 4.73 -8.66
C PRO A 92 -9.95 6.14 -9.21
N PRO A 93 -9.82 7.19 -8.37
CA PRO A 93 -9.91 8.57 -8.86
C PRO A 93 -8.89 8.80 -9.98
N LYS A 94 -9.31 9.52 -11.03
CA LYS A 94 -8.41 9.87 -12.15
C LYS A 94 -7.20 10.65 -11.64
N GLY A 95 -6.02 10.26 -12.09
CA GLY A 95 -4.73 10.83 -11.67
C GLY A 95 -4.23 10.35 -10.31
N SER A 96 -4.93 9.44 -9.64
CA SER A 96 -4.47 8.86 -8.38
C SER A 96 -3.36 7.84 -8.60
N GLU A 97 -2.63 7.59 -7.52
CA GLU A 97 -1.59 6.58 -7.41
C GLU A 97 -2.16 5.17 -7.64
N ALA A 98 -3.37 4.92 -7.11
CA ALA A 98 -4.09 3.66 -7.33
C ALA A 98 -4.41 3.41 -8.82
N GLU A 99 -4.81 4.45 -9.58
CA GLU A 99 -5.01 4.34 -11.04
C GLU A 99 -3.71 3.96 -11.75
N ARG A 100 -2.59 4.57 -11.36
CA ARG A 100 -1.28 4.27 -11.96
C ARG A 100 -0.82 2.85 -11.65
N VAL A 101 -1.02 2.38 -10.43
CA VAL A 101 -0.67 1.01 -10.01
C VAL A 101 -1.48 -0.02 -10.81
N ILE A 102 -2.79 0.20 -10.97
CA ILE A 102 -3.63 -0.65 -11.82
C ILE A 102 -3.11 -0.68 -13.26
N GLN A 103 -2.81 0.49 -13.85
CA GLN A 103 -2.24 0.57 -15.21
C GLN A 103 -0.88 -0.14 -15.33
N MET A 104 -0.02 -0.08 -14.32
CA MET A 104 1.26 -0.79 -14.32
C MET A 104 1.05 -2.31 -14.33
N VAL A 105 0.11 -2.82 -13.52
CA VAL A 105 -0.25 -4.24 -13.47
C VAL A 105 -0.82 -4.72 -14.81
N GLU A 106 -1.74 -3.95 -15.40
CA GLU A 106 -2.34 -4.26 -16.71
C GLU A 106 -1.30 -4.27 -17.83
N ARG A 107 -0.41 -3.26 -17.87
CA ARG A 107 0.69 -3.19 -18.86
C ARG A 107 1.67 -4.36 -18.75
N ALA A 108 1.82 -4.92 -17.56
CA ALA A 108 2.63 -6.12 -17.32
C ALA A 108 1.90 -7.43 -17.68
N GLY A 109 0.65 -7.36 -18.17
CA GLY A 109 -0.15 -8.52 -18.58
C GLY A 109 -0.85 -9.24 -17.41
N TYR A 110 -0.99 -8.57 -16.26
CA TYR A 110 -1.62 -9.13 -15.07
C TYR A 110 -2.91 -8.37 -14.71
N ARG A 111 -3.64 -8.89 -13.73
CA ARG A 111 -4.80 -8.22 -13.13
C ARG A 111 -4.86 -8.46 -11.63
N PHE A 112 -5.42 -7.50 -10.89
CA PHE A 112 -5.73 -7.74 -9.49
C PHE A 112 -6.91 -8.73 -9.31
N PRO A 113 -7.03 -9.34 -8.12
CA PRO A 113 -8.23 -10.05 -7.71
C PRO A 113 -9.48 -9.18 -7.77
N VAL A 114 -10.65 -9.82 -7.82
CA VAL A 114 -11.94 -9.10 -7.83
C VAL A 114 -12.14 -8.28 -6.57
N GLU A 115 -11.67 -8.77 -5.43
CA GLU A 115 -11.72 -8.07 -4.16
C GLU A 115 -10.34 -8.10 -3.53
N THR A 116 -9.85 -6.93 -3.13
CA THR A 116 -8.50 -6.78 -2.58
C THR A 116 -8.54 -6.24 -1.17
N PHE A 117 -7.54 -6.61 -0.38
CA PHE A 117 -7.14 -5.83 0.79
C PHE A 117 -5.81 -5.14 0.52
N SER A 118 -5.52 -4.09 1.28
CA SER A 118 -4.17 -3.56 1.39
C SER A 118 -3.80 -3.21 2.83
N ALA A 119 -2.59 -3.60 3.22
CA ALA A 119 -1.90 -3.10 4.40
C ALA A 119 -1.06 -1.90 3.98
N GLN A 120 -1.36 -0.71 4.50
CA GLN A 120 -0.61 0.51 4.19
C GLN A 120 0.19 0.93 5.41
N PHE A 121 1.50 1.07 5.24
CA PHE A 121 2.44 1.49 6.27
C PHE A 121 3.07 2.81 5.86
N HIS A 122 2.97 3.82 6.73
CA HIS A 122 3.44 5.18 6.47
C HIS A 122 4.57 5.56 7.42
N LYS A 123 5.58 6.26 6.89
CA LYS A 123 6.62 6.84 7.73
C LYS A 123 7.17 8.12 7.13
N VAL A 124 7.23 9.17 7.94
CA VAL A 124 8.00 10.39 7.63
C VAL A 124 9.50 10.08 7.69
N VAL A 125 10.24 10.45 6.64
CA VAL A 125 11.66 10.10 6.47
C VAL A 125 12.60 11.29 6.32
N SER A 126 12.07 12.51 6.34
CA SER A 126 12.85 13.75 6.36
C SER A 126 12.66 14.51 7.67
N ASP A 127 13.71 15.21 8.11
CA ASP A 127 13.73 15.97 9.37
C ASP A 127 12.76 17.15 9.35
N ASP A 128 12.49 17.70 8.16
CA ASP A 128 11.52 18.77 7.95
C ASP A 128 10.09 18.27 7.81
N ALA A 129 9.84 16.96 7.93
CA ALA A 129 8.57 16.28 7.74
C ALA A 129 7.88 16.52 6.38
N ARG A 130 8.67 16.71 5.32
CA ARG A 130 8.18 16.92 3.95
C ARG A 130 8.31 15.73 3.02
N SER A 131 8.96 14.65 3.45
CA SER A 131 9.06 13.40 2.72
C SER A 131 8.54 12.22 3.53
N GLU A 132 7.78 11.36 2.88
CA GLU A 132 7.36 10.07 3.43
C GLU A 132 7.74 8.89 2.54
N VAL A 133 7.77 7.71 3.16
CA VAL A 133 7.75 6.43 2.47
C VAL A 133 6.48 5.69 2.85
N LEU A 134 5.80 5.15 1.82
CA LEU A 134 4.67 4.26 1.97
C LEU A 134 5.09 2.87 1.52
N VAL A 135 4.74 1.87 2.32
CA VAL A 135 4.86 0.46 1.97
C VAL A 135 3.47 -0.10 1.96
N ILE A 136 3.04 -0.60 0.80
CA ILE A 136 1.69 -1.12 0.61
C ILE A 136 1.79 -2.59 0.17
N PHE A 137 1.25 -3.48 0.99
CA PHE A 137 1.09 -4.88 0.64
C PHE A 137 -0.37 -5.15 0.26
N ILE A 138 -0.60 -5.70 -0.94
CA ILE A 138 -1.94 -5.97 -1.48
C ILE A 138 -2.10 -7.47 -1.64
N GLY A 139 -3.28 -7.99 -1.30
CA GLY A 139 -3.65 -9.39 -1.53
C GLY A 139 -5.13 -9.54 -1.84
N ASP A 140 -5.56 -10.78 -2.04
CA ASP A 140 -6.96 -11.15 -2.26
C ASP A 140 -7.73 -11.17 -0.94
N LEU A 141 -8.89 -10.51 -0.90
CA LEU A 141 -9.76 -10.51 0.27
C LEU A 141 -10.24 -11.92 0.65
N ALA A 142 -10.42 -12.79 -0.35
CA ALA A 142 -10.81 -14.18 -0.18
C ALA A 142 -9.74 -14.99 0.58
N ASP A 143 -8.45 -14.67 0.43
CA ASP A 143 -7.35 -15.36 1.13
C ASP A 143 -7.40 -15.16 2.65
N ILE A 144 -8.08 -14.10 3.11
CA ILE A 144 -8.32 -13.83 4.53
C ILE A 144 -9.77 -14.11 4.92
N GLY A 145 -10.53 -14.82 4.10
CA GLY A 145 -11.91 -15.25 4.39
C GLY A 145 -12.89 -14.11 4.58
N LEU A 146 -12.68 -12.99 3.88
CA LEU A 146 -13.55 -11.81 3.91
C LEU A 146 -14.04 -11.49 2.48
N SER A 147 -15.11 -10.71 2.39
CA SER A 147 -15.57 -10.11 1.14
C SER A 147 -15.87 -8.62 1.34
N VAL A 148 -15.88 -7.84 0.26
CA VAL A 148 -16.17 -6.39 0.31
C VAL A 148 -17.57 -6.19 0.88
N GLU A 149 -18.54 -6.94 0.37
CA GLU A 149 -19.93 -6.93 0.85
C GLU A 149 -20.02 -7.25 2.35
N GLY A 150 -19.34 -8.31 2.80
CA GLY A 150 -19.37 -8.73 4.20
C GLY A 150 -18.73 -7.70 5.14
N VAL A 151 -17.64 -7.06 4.72
CA VAL A 151 -17.00 -5.97 5.49
C VAL A 151 -17.91 -4.75 5.56
N ILE A 152 -18.57 -4.36 4.46
CA ILE A 152 -19.51 -3.24 4.43
C ILE A 152 -20.73 -3.52 5.30
N ALA A 153 -21.35 -4.69 5.16
CA ALA A 153 -22.55 -5.08 5.91
C ALA A 153 -22.29 -5.11 7.42
N GLY A 154 -21.07 -5.45 7.85
CA GLY A 154 -20.68 -5.42 9.25
C GLY A 154 -20.52 -4.02 9.86
N GLY A 155 -20.35 -2.99 9.02
CA GLY A 155 -20.11 -1.62 9.46
C GLY A 155 -18.70 -1.38 10.04
N LYS A 156 -18.35 -0.09 10.20
CA LYS A 156 -17.00 0.35 10.60
C LYS A 156 -16.53 -0.17 11.96
N ASP A 157 -17.47 -0.40 12.89
CA ASP A 157 -17.17 -0.86 14.26
C ASP A 157 -17.48 -2.37 14.43
N GLY A 158 -17.87 -3.04 13.34
CA GLY A 158 -18.27 -4.44 13.34
C GLY A 158 -17.12 -5.44 13.43
N ALA A 159 -17.46 -6.70 13.69
CA ALA A 159 -16.50 -7.80 13.70
C ALA A 159 -15.73 -7.97 12.37
N PRO A 160 -16.35 -7.86 11.17
CA PRO A 160 -15.61 -7.97 9.91
C PRO A 160 -14.52 -6.92 9.73
N MET A 161 -14.76 -5.68 10.15
CA MET A 161 -13.74 -4.61 10.06
C MET A 161 -12.56 -4.88 11.00
N ARG A 162 -12.82 -5.34 12.23
CA ARG A 162 -11.75 -5.73 13.16
C ARG A 162 -10.92 -6.89 12.61
N LEU A 163 -11.58 -7.92 12.08
CA LEU A 163 -10.92 -9.05 11.42
C LEU A 163 -10.09 -8.62 10.21
N LEU A 164 -10.58 -7.66 9.42
CA LEU A 164 -9.80 -7.08 8.32
C LEU A 164 -8.49 -6.48 8.86
N HIS A 165 -8.56 -5.60 9.85
CA HIS A 165 -7.36 -4.96 10.41
C HIS A 165 -6.35 -5.97 10.95
N GLU A 166 -6.80 -7.00 11.65
CA GLU A 166 -5.96 -8.07 12.22
C GLU A 166 -5.32 -8.93 11.11
N ARG A 167 -6.14 -9.52 10.23
CA ARG A 167 -5.66 -10.48 9.22
C ARG A 167 -4.78 -9.82 8.17
N VAL A 168 -5.09 -8.60 7.76
CA VAL A 168 -4.27 -7.82 6.81
C VAL A 168 -2.88 -7.54 7.39
N LEU A 169 -2.81 -7.17 8.68
CA LEU A 169 -1.53 -6.95 9.35
C LEU A 169 -0.72 -8.24 9.46
N GLU A 170 -1.37 -9.35 9.81
CA GLU A 170 -0.72 -10.66 9.86
C GLU A 170 -0.14 -11.07 8.51
N GLN A 171 -0.91 -10.91 7.43
CA GLN A 171 -0.43 -11.19 6.08
C GLN A 171 0.77 -10.31 5.72
N ALA A 172 0.69 -9.01 5.96
CA ALA A 172 1.80 -8.10 5.69
C ALA A 172 3.07 -8.47 6.48
N LYS A 173 2.96 -8.81 7.77
CA LYS A 173 4.10 -9.24 8.60
C LYS A 173 4.77 -10.52 8.10
N ARG A 174 4.03 -11.41 7.42
CA ARG A 174 4.58 -12.63 6.81
C ARG A 174 5.31 -12.36 5.49
N HIS A 175 4.90 -11.33 4.76
CA HIS A 175 5.30 -11.12 3.37
C HIS A 175 6.15 -9.87 3.13
N VAL A 176 6.27 -8.97 4.11
CA VAL A 176 7.08 -7.76 4.01
C VAL A 176 8.22 -7.83 5.01
N SER A 177 9.44 -7.65 4.51
CA SER A 177 10.64 -7.59 5.33
C SER A 177 11.43 -6.32 4.99
N ILE A 178 11.81 -5.58 6.04
CA ILE A 178 12.59 -4.36 5.95
C ILE A 178 13.84 -4.52 6.81
N GLN A 179 15.01 -4.29 6.21
CA GLN A 179 16.31 -4.38 6.85
C GLN A 179 16.96 -3.00 6.94
N ARG A 180 17.89 -2.84 7.90
CA ARG A 180 18.80 -1.68 7.95
C ARG A 180 19.88 -1.80 6.89
#